data_AF-A0A9P4NU77-F1
#
_entry.id   AF-A0A9P4NU77-F1
#
_cell.length_a   1.000
_cell.length_b   1.000
_cell.length_c   1.000
_cell.angle_alpha   90.00
_cell.angle_beta   90.00
_cell.angle_gamma   90.00
#
_symmetry.space_group_name_H-M   'P 1'
#
loop_
_entity.id
_entity.type
_entity.pdbx_description
1 polymer ?
#
loop_
_entity_poly.entity_id
_entity_poly.type
_entity_poly.pdbx_seq_one_letter_code
_entity_poly.pdbx_strand_id
1 'polypeptide(L)'
;MTDSLRKMQRHESTEEEEAGLEGSTSQSSQRSNAKARKDRLARSIAEIAEAVRNGDGGLHERDNLIMKEFIASRKAIREYYFIPDMGNTAHFIPSMGNTAHVRERRRVGEASRAIHRQGKFRQLNQPNFPFVDEPVIHDLAMEKAKMARWHPDRADPIQAGVKRKWEEDNGAIRRHGMFGETKNRNSVFQEDRVTRNSAAGQTRQSQWLQVENQRKRKQIELDRQLAEQFEAEEQAQQSQRLQTESQRRYHDHHRRIAERIRAAGFEDALGEECEMEDFRMQEETLTEAELKNKEKALMRTLNDTQDMTQLTTLEALQHQVRAFFSEGAACASMAYVHLHTKLLESGDSRPMIGLSGVLGKARNEAKKREYCFDDLFTAGRLVTQLAAPQSRMKDINDSFAKGIPTFEEMYKTPSGSLWEACTKAYKDAQVPNQATTILNVLLVDLHSIQDCRPKASLTVHFTLGIGPGGWCRWQGVKGVPLGKYIAAGNTEMRELKKLPKFVNDFEMFIRKKGAWDEAASEVYGDLFGVHFDSTDDSIHPVLGGGWVRVNTVENVQFEDVVKVKWV
;
A
#
# COMPACT_ATOMS: atom_id res chain seq x y z
N MET A 1 -32.97 -70.69 17.47
CA MET A 1 -32.04 -69.54 17.34
C MET A 1 -32.63 -68.27 17.96
N THR A 2 -33.17 -68.35 19.17
CA THR A 2 -33.74 -67.20 19.90
C THR A 2 -33.41 -67.21 21.41
N ASP A 3 -32.46 -68.07 21.83
CA ASP A 3 -31.99 -68.14 23.23
C ASP A 3 -30.54 -67.66 23.45
N SER A 4 -29.79 -67.37 22.37
CA SER A 4 -28.43 -66.82 22.48
C SER A 4 -28.38 -65.29 22.66
N LEU A 5 -29.48 -64.58 22.42
CA LEU A 5 -29.55 -63.11 22.52
C LEU A 5 -29.98 -62.59 23.90
N ARG A 6 -30.49 -63.46 24.80
CA ARG A 6 -30.85 -63.08 26.18
C ARG A 6 -29.74 -63.25 27.21
N LYS A 7 -28.60 -63.88 26.85
CA LYS A 7 -27.44 -64.04 27.76
C LYS A 7 -26.39 -62.94 27.66
N MET A 8 -26.40 -62.09 26.62
CA MET A 8 -25.47 -60.95 26.54
C MET A 8 -25.99 -59.69 27.25
N GLN A 9 -27.30 -59.55 27.49
CA GLN A 9 -27.86 -58.39 28.19
C GLN A 9 -27.85 -58.48 29.73
N ARG A 10 -27.18 -59.48 30.32
CA ARG A 10 -27.08 -59.62 31.78
C ARG A 10 -25.65 -59.51 32.34
N HIS A 11 -24.65 -59.25 31.50
CA HIS A 11 -23.26 -59.05 31.94
C HIS A 11 -22.77 -57.59 31.86
N GLU A 12 -23.57 -56.65 31.35
CA GLU A 12 -23.21 -55.22 31.32
C GLU A 12 -23.81 -54.40 32.47
N SER A 13 -24.55 -55.01 33.41
CA SER A 13 -25.24 -54.29 34.49
C SER A 13 -24.66 -54.55 35.89
N THR A 14 -23.40 -54.95 36.01
CA THR A 14 -22.74 -55.17 37.33
C THR A 14 -21.33 -54.60 37.44
N GLU A 15 -20.89 -53.75 36.52
CA GLU A 15 -19.59 -53.04 36.63
C GLU A 15 -19.72 -51.50 36.74
N GLU A 16 -20.93 -50.95 36.84
CA GLU A 16 -21.13 -49.48 37.00
C GLU A 16 -21.50 -49.02 38.42
N GLU A 17 -21.46 -49.89 39.44
CA GLU A 17 -21.86 -49.53 40.81
C GLU A 17 -20.72 -49.40 41.85
N GLU A 18 -19.45 -49.35 41.42
CA GLU A 18 -18.29 -49.14 42.33
C GLU A 18 -17.33 -48.00 41.91
N ALA A 19 -17.76 -47.04 41.10
CA ALA A 19 -16.94 -45.88 40.72
C ALA A 19 -17.58 -44.51 41.06
N GLY A 20 -18.35 -44.44 42.14
CA GLY A 20 -19.22 -43.31 42.44
C GLY A 20 -19.07 -42.67 43.81
N LEU A 21 -17.87 -42.49 44.37
CA LEU A 21 -17.71 -41.79 45.67
C LEU A 21 -16.51 -40.84 45.83
N GLU A 22 -15.73 -40.54 44.78
CA GLU A 22 -14.65 -39.54 44.85
C GLU A 22 -14.73 -38.55 43.67
N GLY A 23 -15.53 -37.49 43.80
CA GLY A 23 -15.61 -36.46 42.75
C GLY A 23 -16.54 -35.26 42.98
N SER A 24 -17.14 -35.08 44.15
CA SER A 24 -18.18 -34.06 44.36
C SER A 24 -17.68 -32.70 44.87
N THR A 25 -16.40 -32.55 45.21
CA THR A 25 -15.85 -31.30 45.77
C THR A 25 -15.42 -30.28 44.72
N SER A 26 -15.09 -30.68 43.48
CA SER A 26 -14.55 -29.77 42.46
C SER A 26 -15.60 -29.00 41.67
N GLN A 27 -16.80 -29.57 41.45
CA GLN A 27 -17.88 -28.86 40.74
C GLN A 27 -18.59 -27.79 41.60
N SER A 28 -18.56 -27.95 42.92
CA SER A 28 -19.08 -26.98 43.89
C SER A 28 -18.30 -25.64 43.85
N SER A 29 -16.97 -25.71 43.78
CA SER A 29 -16.09 -24.53 43.73
C SER A 29 -16.14 -23.78 42.40
N GLN A 30 -16.39 -24.46 41.28
CA GLN A 30 -16.55 -23.80 39.98
C GLN A 30 -17.89 -23.07 39.87
N ARG A 31 -18.97 -23.62 40.42
CA ARG A 31 -20.29 -22.97 40.46
C ARG A 31 -20.32 -21.77 41.41
N SER A 32 -19.60 -21.83 42.53
CA SER A 32 -19.49 -20.68 43.46
C SER A 32 -18.72 -19.51 42.85
N ASN A 33 -17.64 -19.79 42.09
CA ASN A 33 -16.86 -18.77 41.39
C ASN A 33 -17.61 -18.13 40.21
N ALA A 34 -18.39 -18.91 39.46
CA ALA A 34 -19.22 -18.37 38.38
C ALA A 34 -20.32 -17.43 38.91
N LYS A 35 -20.94 -17.78 40.03
CA LYS A 35 -21.93 -16.93 40.71
C LYS A 35 -21.30 -15.64 41.24
N ALA A 36 -20.15 -15.73 41.91
CA ALA A 36 -19.43 -14.56 42.42
C ALA A 36 -18.98 -13.60 41.30
N ARG A 37 -18.58 -14.10 40.13
CA ARG A 37 -18.27 -13.27 38.95
C ARG A 37 -19.50 -12.56 38.39
N LYS A 38 -20.64 -13.26 38.30
CA LYS A 38 -21.91 -12.68 37.85
C LYS A 38 -22.40 -11.57 38.78
N ASP A 39 -22.26 -11.76 40.09
CA ASP A 39 -22.65 -10.78 41.11
C ASP A 39 -21.72 -9.57 41.20
N ARG A 40 -20.44 -9.69 40.77
CA ARG A 40 -19.53 -8.54 40.61
C ARG A 40 -19.86 -7.72 39.38
N LEU A 41 -20.15 -8.38 38.26
CA LEU A 41 -20.52 -7.72 37.01
C LEU A 41 -21.84 -6.96 37.15
N ALA A 42 -22.84 -7.55 37.81
CA ALA A 42 -24.12 -6.90 38.07
C ALA A 42 -23.97 -5.63 38.95
N ARG A 43 -23.07 -5.64 39.94
CA ARG A 43 -22.77 -4.46 40.77
C ARG A 43 -22.06 -3.36 40.00
N SER A 44 -21.07 -3.71 39.17
CA SER A 44 -20.36 -2.72 38.34
C SER A 44 -21.28 -2.05 37.31
N ILE A 45 -22.22 -2.81 36.72
CA ILE A 45 -23.23 -2.26 35.81
C ILE A 45 -24.19 -1.32 36.57
N ALA A 46 -24.59 -1.66 37.80
CA ALA A 46 -25.44 -0.81 38.62
C ALA A 46 -24.74 0.50 39.02
N GLU A 47 -23.46 0.45 39.41
CA GLU A 47 -22.64 1.62 39.74
C GLU A 47 -22.46 2.56 38.53
N ILE A 48 -22.20 2.00 37.34
CA ILE A 48 -22.11 2.78 36.10
C ILE A 48 -23.46 3.43 35.76
N ALA A 49 -24.55 2.68 35.89
CA ALA A 49 -25.90 3.20 35.63
C ALA A 49 -26.34 4.28 36.64
N GLU A 50 -25.79 4.25 37.85
CA GLU A 50 -26.03 5.26 38.90
C GLU A 50 -25.16 6.51 38.67
N ALA A 51 -23.89 6.35 38.31
CA ALA A 51 -23.01 7.46 37.92
C ALA A 51 -23.52 8.23 36.69
N VAL A 52 -24.08 7.52 35.70
CA VAL A 52 -24.73 8.13 34.53
C VAL A 52 -26.02 8.86 34.92
N ARG A 53 -26.80 8.32 35.88
CA ARG A 53 -28.02 8.97 36.39
C ARG A 53 -27.74 10.24 37.17
N ASN A 54 -26.59 10.31 37.84
CA ASN A 54 -26.18 11.43 38.67
C ASN A 54 -25.50 12.57 37.89
N GLY A 55 -25.28 12.41 36.58
CA GLY A 55 -24.85 13.49 35.69
C GLY A 55 -23.34 13.81 35.71
N ASP A 56 -22.50 12.96 36.29
CA ASP A 56 -21.04 13.14 36.40
C ASP A 56 -20.25 12.81 35.12
N GLY A 57 -20.88 12.95 33.94
CA GLY A 57 -20.31 12.60 32.63
C GLY A 57 -19.30 13.61 32.08
N GLY A 58 -18.18 13.83 32.77
CA GLY A 58 -16.98 14.45 32.19
C GLY A 58 -16.08 13.39 31.56
N LEU A 59 -15.77 13.51 30.27
CA LEU A 59 -14.82 12.61 29.57
C LEU A 59 -13.49 12.57 30.33
N HIS A 60 -13.09 11.37 30.78
CA HIS A 60 -11.85 11.19 31.50
C HIS A 60 -10.65 11.37 30.55
N GLU A 61 -9.50 11.70 31.13
CA GLU A 61 -8.22 11.87 30.43
C GLU A 61 -7.85 10.68 29.52
N ARG A 62 -8.32 9.48 29.89
CA ARG A 62 -8.19 8.24 29.12
C ARG A 62 -8.95 8.29 27.78
N ASP A 63 -10.14 8.88 27.74
CA ASP A 63 -10.95 8.99 26.52
C ASP A 63 -10.34 10.00 25.54
N ASN A 64 -9.70 11.05 26.07
CA ASN A 64 -8.92 12.00 25.27
C ASN A 64 -7.63 11.39 24.70
N LEU A 65 -7.03 10.43 25.40
CA LEU A 65 -5.86 9.69 24.91
C LEU A 65 -6.25 8.77 23.75
N ILE A 66 -7.37 8.04 23.90
CA ILE A 66 -7.92 7.16 22.86
C ILE A 66 -8.27 7.97 21.60
N MET A 67 -8.88 9.15 21.75
CA MET A 67 -9.19 10.02 20.60
C MET A 67 -7.95 10.60 19.93
N LYS A 68 -6.88 10.91 20.68
CA LYS A 68 -5.60 11.35 20.11
C LYS A 68 -4.89 10.22 19.34
N GLU A 69 -4.88 9.01 19.88
CA GLU A 69 -4.32 7.83 19.18
C GLU A 69 -5.12 7.47 17.93
N PHE A 70 -6.45 7.59 17.97
CA PHE A 70 -7.32 7.37 16.82
C PHE A 70 -7.03 8.37 15.69
N ILE A 71 -6.86 9.66 16.01
CA ILE A 71 -6.52 10.71 15.03
C ILE A 71 -5.10 10.51 14.46
N ALA A 72 -4.14 10.13 15.30
CA ALA A 72 -2.76 9.85 14.87
C ALA A 72 -2.69 8.61 13.94
N SER A 73 -3.43 7.56 14.28
CA SER A 73 -3.53 6.33 13.48
C SER A 73 -4.17 6.58 12.12
N ARG A 74 -5.20 7.44 12.06
CA ARG A 74 -5.86 7.81 10.80
C ARG A 74 -4.95 8.64 9.88
N LYS A 75 -4.06 9.45 10.45
CA LYS A 75 -3.04 10.20 9.69
C LYS A 75 -1.94 9.26 9.18
N ALA A 76 -1.48 8.33 10.01
CA ALA A 76 -0.50 7.31 9.63
C ALA A 76 -1.04 6.37 8.53
N ILE A 77 -2.29 5.93 8.60
CA ILE A 77 -2.93 5.12 7.54
C ILE A 77 -2.97 5.88 6.20
N ARG A 78 -3.16 7.20 6.22
CA ARG A 78 -3.12 8.02 5.00
C ARG A 78 -1.73 8.20 4.40
N GLU A 79 -0.69 8.14 5.23
CA GLU A 79 0.70 8.32 4.82
C GLU A 79 1.39 6.98 4.48
N TYR A 80 0.94 5.85 5.05
CA TYR A 80 1.49 4.51 4.81
C TYR A 80 0.82 3.75 3.65
N TYR A 81 -0.43 4.05 3.30
CA TYR A 81 -1.05 3.49 2.10
C TYR A 81 -0.92 4.49 0.94
N PHE A 82 0.20 4.37 0.21
CA PHE A 82 0.39 5.01 -1.08
C PHE A 82 -0.58 4.35 -2.08
N ILE A 83 -1.75 4.95 -2.31
CA ILE A 83 -2.58 4.64 -3.48
C ILE A 83 -1.93 5.38 -4.65
N PRO A 84 -1.39 4.72 -5.69
CA PRO A 84 -0.90 5.42 -6.86
C PRO A 84 -2.10 6.09 -7.54
N ASP A 85 -2.06 7.41 -7.65
CA ASP A 85 -3.03 8.20 -8.42
C ASP A 85 -2.81 7.92 -9.92
N MET A 86 -3.38 6.82 -10.41
CA MET A 86 -3.37 6.42 -11.81
C MET A 86 -4.59 7.05 -12.50
N GLY A 87 -4.54 8.36 -12.78
CA GLY A 87 -5.53 8.97 -13.66
C GLY A 87 -5.72 10.47 -13.51
N ASN A 88 -4.81 11.27 -14.05
CA ASN A 88 -5.13 12.66 -14.40
C ASN A 88 -4.27 13.19 -15.57
N THR A 89 -4.49 12.62 -16.76
CA THR A 89 -4.26 13.36 -18.01
C THR A 89 -5.58 14.02 -18.40
N ALA A 90 -5.74 15.27 -17.96
CA ALA A 90 -6.87 16.10 -18.31
C ALA A 90 -6.79 16.53 -19.79
N HIS A 91 -7.64 15.95 -20.63
CA HIS A 91 -8.03 16.56 -21.90
C HIS A 91 -9.25 17.45 -21.66
N PHE A 92 -9.10 18.73 -21.97
CA PHE A 92 -10.07 19.80 -21.82
C PHE A 92 -11.15 19.69 -22.92
N ILE A 93 -12.42 19.45 -22.55
CA ILE A 93 -13.60 19.85 -23.32
C ILE A 93 -14.66 20.36 -22.32
N PRO A 94 -15.25 21.56 -22.54
CA PRO A 94 -16.10 22.21 -21.54
C PRO A 94 -17.55 21.75 -21.65
N SER A 95 -18.17 21.47 -20.50
CA SER A 95 -19.62 21.33 -20.38
C SER A 95 -20.11 21.99 -19.09
N MET A 96 -21.18 22.77 -19.23
CA MET A 96 -21.75 23.66 -18.23
C MET A 96 -22.52 22.93 -17.12
N GLY A 97 -22.48 23.52 -15.93
CA GLY A 97 -23.62 23.53 -15.00
C GLY A 97 -23.58 22.55 -13.83
N ASN A 98 -23.09 23.00 -12.67
CA ASN A 98 -23.86 22.94 -11.41
C ASN A 98 -23.12 23.61 -10.23
N THR A 99 -23.72 24.67 -9.69
CA THR A 99 -23.19 25.58 -8.65
C THR A 99 -23.47 25.15 -7.20
N ALA A 100 -23.63 23.85 -6.92
CA ALA A 100 -23.97 23.38 -5.57
C ALA A 100 -22.75 22.96 -4.71
N HIS A 101 -21.61 22.59 -5.31
CA HIS A 101 -20.49 22.02 -4.55
C HIS A 101 -19.45 23.02 -4.00
N VAL A 102 -19.55 24.30 -4.33
CA VAL A 102 -18.57 25.32 -3.91
C VAL A 102 -18.89 25.92 -2.52
N ARG A 103 -20.11 25.75 -2.00
CA ARG A 103 -20.51 26.32 -0.69
C ARG A 103 -20.13 25.46 0.52
N GLU A 104 -20.05 24.14 0.37
CA GLU A 104 -19.73 23.23 1.48
C GLU A 104 -18.24 23.29 1.88
N ARG A 105 -17.33 23.47 0.90
CA ARG A 105 -15.88 23.52 1.16
C ARG A 105 -15.42 24.78 1.88
N ARG A 106 -16.19 25.87 1.83
CA ARG A 106 -15.84 27.13 2.51
C ARG A 106 -16.12 27.07 4.03
N ARG A 107 -17.16 26.34 4.46
CA ARG A 107 -17.52 26.21 5.90
C ARG A 107 -16.53 25.36 6.70
N VAL A 108 -15.98 24.30 6.11
CA VAL A 108 -15.00 23.43 6.78
C VAL A 108 -13.65 24.13 6.99
N GLY A 109 -13.27 25.03 6.08
CA GLY A 109 -12.03 25.82 6.18
C GLY A 109 -12.06 26.98 7.19
N GLU A 110 -13.24 27.37 7.67
CA GLU A 110 -13.41 28.42 8.69
C GLU A 110 -13.43 27.83 10.10
N ALA A 111 -14.02 26.64 10.29
CA ALA A 111 -14.02 25.94 11.59
C ALA A 111 -12.61 25.52 12.06
N SER A 112 -11.72 25.10 11.15
CA SER A 112 -10.32 24.77 11.50
C SER A 112 -9.48 25.98 11.90
N ARG A 113 -9.84 27.20 11.46
CA ARG A 113 -9.11 28.43 11.80
C ARG A 113 -9.56 29.05 13.13
N ALA A 114 -10.73 28.69 13.64
CA ALA A 114 -11.21 29.09 14.96
C ALA A 114 -10.55 28.29 16.10
N ILE A 115 -10.28 27.00 15.89
CA ILE A 115 -9.70 26.12 16.92
C ILE A 115 -8.21 26.45 17.19
N HIS A 116 -7.48 26.99 16.20
CA HIS A 116 -6.06 27.30 16.36
C HIS A 116 -5.76 28.63 17.07
N ARG A 117 -6.78 29.43 17.42
CA ARG A 117 -6.60 30.74 18.09
C ARG A 117 -6.81 30.74 19.61
N GLN A 118 -7.20 29.62 20.23
CA GLN A 118 -7.53 29.59 21.67
C GLN A 118 -6.53 28.83 22.59
N GLY A 119 -5.35 28.46 22.11
CA GLY A 119 -4.34 27.80 22.95
C GLY A 119 -3.15 28.70 23.32
N LYS A 120 -3.30 29.61 24.29
CA LYS A 120 -2.16 30.29 24.95
C LYS A 120 -2.39 30.42 26.46
N PHE A 121 -1.33 30.10 27.20
CA PHE A 121 -1.07 30.25 28.65
C PHE A 121 -1.60 29.18 29.63
N ARG A 122 -0.66 28.40 30.18
CA ARG A 122 -0.29 28.44 31.62
C ARG A 122 1.07 27.74 31.85
N GLN A 123 2.03 28.50 32.38
CA GLN A 123 3.24 28.00 33.03
C GLN A 123 2.87 27.55 34.45
N LEU A 124 3.43 26.44 34.93
CA LEU A 124 3.61 26.15 36.35
C LEU A 124 4.92 25.37 36.54
N ASN A 125 5.74 25.90 37.45
CA ASN A 125 7.01 25.36 37.95
C ASN A 125 6.81 24.01 38.67
N GLN A 126 7.84 23.15 38.68
CA GLN A 126 8.47 22.55 39.88
C GLN A 126 9.66 21.59 39.55
N PRO A 127 10.49 21.15 40.53
CA PRO A 127 11.96 21.22 40.48
C PRO A 127 12.75 19.90 40.24
N ASN A 128 14.08 20.07 40.23
CA ASN A 128 15.21 19.17 39.92
C ASN A 128 15.42 17.86 40.73
N PHE A 129 16.15 16.93 40.06
CA PHE A 129 17.25 15.99 40.49
C PHE A 129 16.97 14.46 40.31
N PRO A 130 18.00 13.56 40.20
CA PRO A 130 19.14 13.49 39.25
C PRO A 130 19.31 12.15 38.47
N PHE A 131 20.09 12.24 37.37
CA PHE A 131 21.03 11.29 36.72
C PHE A 131 20.77 9.77 36.61
N VAL A 132 20.80 9.27 35.36
CA VAL A 132 21.68 8.15 34.89
C VAL A 132 22.09 8.41 33.43
N ASP A 133 23.36 8.16 33.11
CA ASP A 133 24.10 8.48 31.88
C ASP A 133 23.77 7.57 30.68
N GLU A 134 23.82 8.14 29.47
CA GLU A 134 24.59 7.64 28.30
C GLU A 134 24.51 8.64 27.11
N PRO A 135 25.47 8.59 26.16
CA PRO A 135 25.97 9.77 25.44
C PRO A 135 25.33 9.96 24.06
N VAL A 136 25.44 11.18 23.51
CA VAL A 136 25.91 11.47 22.12
C VAL A 136 25.58 12.92 21.75
N ILE A 137 26.67 13.67 21.49
CA ILE A 137 26.87 14.63 20.40
C ILE A 137 25.64 15.45 19.97
N HIS A 138 25.52 16.65 20.53
CA HIS A 138 24.65 17.68 19.94
C HIS A 138 25.20 19.09 20.21
N ASP A 139 26.38 19.42 19.67
CA ASP A 139 26.99 20.75 19.94
C ASP A 139 27.55 21.55 18.73
N LEU A 140 27.44 21.07 17.49
CA LEU A 140 27.94 21.86 16.35
C LEU A 140 27.00 22.99 15.85
N ALA A 141 25.71 22.95 16.20
CA ALA A 141 24.74 23.96 15.75
C ALA A 141 24.69 25.19 16.66
N MET A 142 25.00 25.03 17.96
CA MET A 142 25.01 26.14 18.92
C MET A 142 26.32 26.93 18.94
N GLU A 143 27.45 26.33 18.55
CA GLU A 143 28.72 27.07 18.41
C GLU A 143 28.74 28.00 17.20
N LYS A 144 28.12 27.63 16.07
CA LYS A 144 28.00 28.53 14.90
C LYS A 144 27.13 29.77 15.19
N ALA A 145 26.09 29.62 16.01
CA ALA A 145 25.24 30.75 16.42
C ALA A 145 25.92 31.66 17.47
N LYS A 146 26.89 31.15 18.24
CA LYS A 146 27.67 31.94 19.22
C LYS A 146 28.84 32.69 18.58
N MET A 147 29.53 32.13 17.58
CA MET A 147 30.63 32.84 16.89
C MET A 147 30.15 34.02 16.03
N ALA A 148 28.93 33.99 15.49
CA ALA A 148 28.37 35.09 14.71
C ALA A 148 28.07 36.38 15.52
N ARG A 149 28.12 36.33 16.86
CA ARG A 149 27.88 37.48 17.73
C ARG A 149 29.14 38.24 18.17
N TRP A 150 30.34 37.75 17.87
CA TRP A 150 31.59 38.30 18.43
C TRP A 150 32.61 38.84 17.42
N HIS A 151 32.40 38.68 16.10
CA HIS A 151 33.26 39.29 15.08
C HIS A 151 32.47 39.79 13.87
N PRO A 152 32.07 41.08 13.84
CA PRO A 152 31.37 41.66 12.68
C PRO A 152 32.27 41.94 11.46
N ASP A 153 33.60 41.85 11.58
CA ASP A 153 34.54 42.30 10.55
C ASP A 153 35.07 41.19 9.62
N ARG A 154 34.40 40.04 9.52
CA ARG A 154 34.78 38.97 8.58
C ARG A 154 33.60 38.46 7.77
N ALA A 155 33.01 39.35 6.97
CA ALA A 155 32.11 39.00 5.86
C ALA A 155 32.55 39.74 4.57
N ASP A 156 32.86 38.94 3.55
CA ASP A 156 33.06 39.17 2.11
C ASP A 156 33.81 40.40 1.54
N PRO A 157 34.83 40.20 0.65
CA PRO A 157 35.57 41.29 -0.01
C PRO A 157 34.79 42.01 -1.13
N ILE A 158 33.57 41.58 -1.47
CA ILE A 158 32.88 42.03 -2.68
C ILE A 158 32.16 43.38 -2.48
N GLN A 159 31.79 43.74 -1.24
CA GLN A 159 31.14 45.03 -0.96
C GLN A 159 32.12 46.20 -0.78
N ALA A 160 33.39 45.94 -0.42
CA ALA A 160 34.42 46.97 -0.30
C ALA A 160 34.89 47.52 -1.66
N GLY A 161 34.84 46.70 -2.73
CA GLY A 161 35.22 47.11 -4.08
C GLY A 161 34.22 48.07 -4.75
N VAL A 162 32.92 47.93 -4.45
CA VAL A 162 31.87 48.75 -5.05
C VAL A 162 31.79 50.15 -4.43
N LYS A 163 32.06 50.28 -3.13
CA LYS A 163 32.06 51.57 -2.43
C LYS A 163 33.29 52.43 -2.79
N ARG A 164 34.45 51.81 -2.97
CA ARG A 164 35.71 52.51 -3.30
C ARG A 164 35.71 53.09 -4.73
N LYS A 165 35.10 52.39 -5.69
CA LYS A 165 34.94 52.87 -7.08
C LYS A 165 33.94 54.03 -7.22
N TRP A 166 32.89 54.03 -6.40
CA TRP A 166 31.88 55.10 -6.41
C TRP A 166 32.38 56.41 -5.77
N GLU A 167 33.32 56.33 -4.81
CA GLU A 167 33.97 57.50 -4.19
C GLU A 167 35.10 58.08 -5.08
N GLU A 168 35.79 57.25 -5.88
CA GLU A 168 36.77 57.70 -6.88
C GLU A 168 36.12 58.45 -8.07
N ASP A 169 34.99 57.94 -8.59
CA ASP A 169 34.29 58.55 -9.73
C ASP A 169 33.58 59.88 -9.35
N ASN A 170 33.10 60.03 -8.10
CA ASN A 170 32.48 61.27 -7.62
C ASN A 170 33.49 62.29 -7.06
N GLY A 171 34.69 61.85 -6.68
CA GLY A 171 35.78 62.71 -6.23
C GLY A 171 36.48 63.49 -7.37
N ALA A 172 36.35 63.01 -8.62
CA ALA A 172 36.92 63.65 -9.81
C ALA A 172 36.08 64.85 -10.32
N ILE A 173 34.79 64.94 -9.97
CA ILE A 173 33.88 65.99 -10.46
C ILE A 173 33.95 67.28 -9.62
N ARG A 174 34.59 67.27 -8.45
CA ARG A 174 34.71 68.45 -7.55
C ARG A 174 36.02 69.24 -7.63
N ARG A 175 36.90 68.94 -8.59
CA ARG A 175 38.23 69.60 -8.72
C ARG A 175 38.50 70.23 -10.09
N HIS A 176 37.55 70.96 -10.65
CA HIS A 176 37.85 72.04 -11.60
C HIS A 176 36.73 73.09 -11.61
N GLY A 177 37.02 74.28 -11.10
CA GLY A 177 36.08 75.40 -11.12
C GLY A 177 36.47 76.54 -10.19
N MET A 178 37.67 77.10 -10.37
CA MET A 178 38.07 78.38 -9.79
C MET A 178 38.56 79.30 -10.91
N PHE A 179 38.08 80.54 -10.85
CA PHE A 179 38.45 81.76 -11.58
C PHE A 179 37.85 82.04 -12.97
N GLY A 180 37.26 83.24 -13.06
CA GLY A 180 37.13 83.98 -14.31
C GLY A 180 35.91 84.89 -14.42
N GLU A 181 35.80 85.93 -13.60
CA GLU A 181 34.98 87.10 -13.95
C GLU A 181 35.51 87.75 -15.23
N THR A 182 34.68 87.90 -16.26
CA THR A 182 34.76 89.07 -17.16
C THR A 182 33.39 89.38 -17.74
N LYS A 183 32.98 90.65 -17.57
CA LYS A 183 31.86 91.29 -18.25
C LYS A 183 32.07 91.28 -19.76
N ASN A 184 31.05 90.96 -20.55
CA ASN A 184 30.64 91.85 -21.64
C ASN A 184 29.27 91.52 -22.22
N ARG A 185 28.50 92.58 -22.44
CA ARG A 185 27.27 92.64 -23.23
C ARG A 185 27.62 92.46 -24.71
N ASN A 186 26.88 91.62 -25.43
CA ASN A 186 26.14 91.97 -26.66
C ASN A 186 25.62 90.73 -27.41
N SER A 187 24.53 90.95 -28.16
CA SER A 187 23.85 90.07 -29.14
C SER A 187 23.20 88.81 -28.56
N VAL A 188 21.88 88.70 -28.37
CA VAL A 188 20.73 88.91 -29.28
C VAL A 188 20.94 88.18 -30.63
N PHE A 189 20.04 87.23 -30.89
CA PHE A 189 19.91 86.35 -32.07
C PHE A 189 20.80 85.10 -32.11
N GLN A 190 20.42 84.02 -31.38
CA GLN A 190 20.43 82.62 -31.88
C GLN A 190 19.86 81.54 -30.93
N GLU A 191 18.97 81.86 -29.97
CA GLU A 191 18.55 80.87 -28.95
C GLU A 191 17.39 79.92 -29.32
N ASP A 192 16.75 80.05 -30.48
CA ASP A 192 15.58 79.22 -30.81
C ASP A 192 15.87 77.94 -31.62
N ARG A 193 17.13 77.63 -31.92
CA ARG A 193 17.50 76.36 -32.62
C ARG A 193 18.28 75.34 -31.79
N VAL A 194 18.80 75.69 -30.62
CA VAL A 194 19.59 74.77 -29.79
C VAL A 194 18.73 74.01 -28.76
N THR A 195 17.57 74.55 -28.38
CA THR A 195 16.68 73.94 -27.36
C THR A 195 15.85 72.76 -27.88
N ARG A 196 15.56 72.67 -29.19
CA ARG A 196 14.81 71.51 -29.76
C ARG A 196 15.66 70.24 -29.97
N ASN A 197 16.97 70.37 -30.21
CA ASN A 197 17.86 69.19 -30.35
C ASN A 197 18.27 68.60 -28.99
N SER A 198 18.26 69.41 -27.92
CA SER A 198 18.57 68.99 -26.54
C SER A 198 17.50 68.07 -25.93
N ALA A 199 16.22 68.42 -26.07
CA ALA A 199 15.12 67.62 -25.51
C ALA A 199 14.96 66.23 -26.18
N ALA A 200 15.22 66.15 -27.49
CA ALA A 200 15.20 64.89 -28.23
C ALA A 200 16.35 63.95 -27.84
N GLY A 201 17.53 64.51 -27.53
CA GLY A 201 18.70 63.75 -27.04
C GLY A 201 18.48 63.15 -25.65
N GLN A 202 17.94 63.94 -24.71
CA GLN A 202 17.63 63.46 -23.36
C GLN A 202 16.56 62.36 -23.34
N THR A 203 15.57 62.46 -24.23
CA THR A 203 14.51 61.44 -24.34
C THR A 203 15.07 60.11 -24.85
N ARG A 204 15.97 60.14 -25.85
CA ARG A 204 16.62 58.92 -26.39
C ARG A 204 17.55 58.26 -25.37
N GLN A 205 18.31 59.05 -24.61
CA GLN A 205 19.20 58.52 -23.58
C GLN A 205 18.40 57.84 -22.44
N SER A 206 17.30 58.45 -22.01
CA SER A 206 16.40 57.86 -21.01
C SER A 206 15.76 56.55 -21.48
N GLN A 207 15.28 56.51 -22.73
CA GLN A 207 14.73 55.29 -23.34
C GLN A 207 15.76 54.16 -23.44
N TRP A 208 17.00 54.48 -23.82
CA TRP A 208 18.08 53.49 -23.89
C TRP A 208 18.42 52.91 -22.52
N LEU A 209 18.56 53.74 -21.49
CA LEU A 209 18.79 53.32 -20.10
C LEU A 209 17.65 52.44 -19.58
N GLN A 210 16.40 52.74 -19.95
CA GLN A 210 15.25 51.92 -19.56
C GLN A 210 15.31 50.53 -20.19
N VAL A 211 15.66 50.43 -21.48
CA VAL A 211 15.82 49.15 -22.17
C VAL A 211 16.99 48.35 -21.61
N GLU A 212 18.11 49.01 -21.31
CA GLU A 212 19.28 48.35 -20.72
C GLU A 212 18.98 47.81 -19.31
N ASN A 213 18.29 48.60 -18.47
CA ASN A 213 17.86 48.16 -17.15
C ASN A 213 16.86 47.00 -17.22
N GLN A 214 15.95 47.00 -18.20
CA GLN A 214 15.06 45.86 -18.44
C GLN A 214 15.84 44.60 -18.85
N ARG A 215 16.86 44.73 -19.72
CA ARG A 215 17.73 43.61 -20.09
C ARG A 215 18.49 43.06 -18.88
N LYS A 216 19.09 43.92 -18.06
CA LYS A 216 19.80 43.50 -16.83
C LYS A 216 18.87 42.80 -15.85
N ARG A 217 17.64 43.29 -15.65
CA ARG A 217 16.63 42.63 -14.81
C ARG A 217 16.25 41.25 -15.33
N LYS A 218 16.07 41.12 -16.66
CA LYS A 218 15.79 39.81 -17.28
C LYS A 218 16.95 38.84 -17.11
N GLN A 219 18.19 39.32 -17.23
CA GLN A 219 19.37 38.47 -17.02
C GLN A 219 19.47 37.99 -15.56
N ILE A 220 19.30 38.88 -14.59
CA ILE A 220 19.32 38.53 -13.16
C ILE A 220 18.23 37.51 -12.83
N GLU A 221 17.04 37.65 -13.41
CA GLU A 221 15.95 36.70 -13.20
C GLU A 221 16.25 35.33 -13.82
N LEU A 222 16.88 35.29 -15.00
CA LEU A 222 17.31 34.03 -15.63
C LEU A 222 18.39 33.33 -14.81
N ASP A 223 19.38 34.08 -14.32
CA ASP A 223 20.46 33.54 -13.49
C ASP A 223 19.92 33.00 -12.16
N ARG A 224 18.90 33.68 -11.58
CA ARG A 224 18.18 33.21 -10.38
C ARG A 224 17.45 31.89 -10.63
N GLN A 225 16.73 31.78 -11.75
CA GLN A 225 16.03 30.54 -12.12
C GLN A 225 17.00 29.37 -12.36
N LEU A 226 18.15 29.65 -12.96
CA LEU A 226 19.19 28.64 -13.16
C LEU A 226 19.77 28.15 -11.83
N ALA A 227 20.04 29.07 -10.90
CA ALA A 227 20.53 28.72 -9.55
C ALA A 227 19.50 27.89 -8.77
N GLU A 228 18.22 28.26 -8.81
CA GLU A 228 17.13 27.49 -8.19
C GLU A 228 17.02 26.07 -8.78
N GLN A 229 17.24 25.90 -10.09
CA GLN A 229 17.27 24.57 -10.72
C GLN A 229 18.46 23.73 -10.26
N PHE A 230 19.66 24.31 -10.16
CA PHE A 230 20.85 23.60 -9.67
C PHE A 230 20.70 23.16 -8.21
N GLU A 231 20.17 24.01 -7.33
CA GLU A 231 19.92 23.65 -5.92
C GLU A 231 18.88 22.53 -5.81
N ALA A 232 17.82 22.55 -6.63
CA ALA A 232 16.81 21.50 -6.65
C ALA A 232 17.39 20.15 -7.12
N GLU A 233 18.26 20.16 -8.13
CA GLU A 233 18.93 18.95 -8.62
C GLU A 233 19.89 18.38 -7.58
N GLU A 234 20.68 19.23 -6.90
CA GLU A 234 21.59 18.82 -5.84
C GLU A 234 20.83 18.20 -4.65
N GLN A 235 19.71 18.81 -4.23
CA GLN A 235 18.84 18.25 -3.18
C GLN A 235 18.24 16.89 -3.58
N ALA A 236 17.83 16.74 -4.84
CA ALA A 236 17.32 15.46 -5.36
C ALA A 236 18.41 14.38 -5.36
N GLN A 237 19.62 14.71 -5.80
CA GLN A 237 20.76 13.79 -5.76
C GLN A 237 21.16 13.40 -4.33
N GLN A 238 21.16 14.37 -3.40
CA GLN A 238 21.47 14.10 -1.99
C GLN A 238 20.42 13.19 -1.35
N SER A 239 19.14 13.43 -1.62
CA SER A 239 18.03 12.59 -1.14
C SER A 239 18.15 11.16 -1.68
N GLN A 240 18.49 11.00 -2.96
CA GLN A 240 18.71 9.69 -3.57
C GLN A 240 19.91 8.95 -2.94
N ARG A 241 21.01 9.65 -2.63
CA ARG A 241 22.17 9.07 -1.94
C ARG A 241 21.81 8.59 -0.53
N LEU A 242 21.09 9.40 0.23
CA LEU A 242 20.64 9.03 1.58
C LEU A 242 19.69 7.83 1.56
N GLN A 243 18.76 7.78 0.60
CA GLN A 243 17.87 6.63 0.42
C GLN A 243 18.66 5.34 0.09
N THR A 244 19.62 5.44 -0.83
CA THR A 244 20.50 4.32 -1.21
C THR A 244 21.34 3.83 -0.02
N GLU A 245 21.89 4.76 0.78
CA GLU A 245 22.69 4.40 1.96
C GLU A 245 21.84 3.77 3.06
N SER A 246 20.61 4.28 3.28
CA SER A 246 19.66 3.68 4.22
C SER A 246 19.30 2.24 3.83
N GLN A 247 19.04 1.98 2.54
CA GLN A 247 18.78 0.63 2.03
C GLN A 247 19.98 -0.29 2.24
N ARG A 248 21.20 0.18 1.96
CA ARG A 248 22.42 -0.59 2.22
C ARG A 248 22.59 -0.95 3.69
N ARG A 249 22.39 -0.01 4.59
CA ARG A 249 22.46 -0.25 6.04
C ARG A 249 21.41 -1.25 6.52
N TYR A 250 20.20 -1.19 5.97
CA TYR A 250 19.14 -2.15 6.25
C TYR A 250 19.55 -3.57 5.81
N HIS A 251 20.04 -3.73 4.58
CA HIS A 251 20.52 -5.03 4.09
C HIS A 251 21.72 -5.56 4.86
N ASP A 252 22.71 -4.72 5.18
CA ASP A 252 23.86 -5.13 6.00
C ASP A 252 23.43 -5.57 7.41
N HIS A 253 22.41 -4.94 7.98
CA HIS A 253 21.85 -5.34 9.26
C HIS A 253 21.18 -6.72 9.19
N HIS A 254 20.31 -6.94 8.20
CA HIS A 254 19.65 -8.22 7.98
C HIS A 254 20.65 -9.34 7.69
N ARG A 255 21.67 -9.09 6.86
CA ARG A 255 22.75 -10.04 6.61
C ARG A 255 23.49 -10.43 7.89
N ARG A 256 23.85 -9.47 8.75
CA ARG A 256 24.50 -9.76 10.03
C ARG A 256 23.61 -10.55 10.98
N ILE A 257 22.29 -10.30 10.98
CA ILE A 257 21.35 -11.11 11.75
C ILE A 257 21.35 -12.55 11.23
N ALA A 258 21.24 -12.74 9.91
CA ALA A 258 21.25 -14.06 9.30
C ALA A 258 22.56 -14.83 9.57
N GLU A 259 23.70 -14.16 9.47
CA GLU A 259 25.02 -14.72 9.81
C GLU A 259 25.11 -15.13 11.29
N ARG A 260 24.54 -14.34 12.20
CA ARG A 260 24.51 -14.67 13.64
C ARG A 260 23.63 -15.88 13.92
N ILE A 261 22.49 -16.02 13.23
CA ILE A 261 21.59 -17.16 13.38
C ILE A 261 22.24 -18.44 12.83
N ARG A 262 22.90 -18.36 11.66
CA ARG A 262 23.73 -19.46 11.12
C ARG A 262 24.84 -19.87 12.07
N ALA A 263 25.61 -18.90 12.58
CA ALA A 263 26.70 -19.16 13.52
C ALA A 263 26.22 -19.81 14.85
N ALA A 264 24.95 -19.61 15.20
CA ALA A 264 24.33 -20.21 16.38
C ALA A 264 23.73 -21.61 16.11
N GLY A 265 23.83 -22.13 14.89
CA GLY A 265 23.33 -23.47 14.52
C GLY A 265 21.82 -23.55 14.36
N PHE A 266 21.13 -22.41 14.24
CA PHE A 266 19.68 -22.34 14.04
C PHE A 266 19.34 -22.14 12.55
N GLU A 267 19.98 -22.90 11.66
CA GLU A 267 19.75 -22.78 10.21
C GLU A 267 18.29 -23.07 9.83
N ASP A 268 17.65 -24.02 10.54
CA ASP A 268 16.23 -24.36 10.37
C ASP A 268 15.28 -23.23 10.79
N ALA A 269 15.74 -22.30 11.64
CA ALA A 269 14.94 -21.17 12.13
C ALA A 269 15.02 -19.93 11.23
N LEU A 270 15.91 -19.91 10.22
CA LEU A 270 15.97 -18.79 9.28
C LEU A 270 14.77 -18.72 8.34
N GLY A 271 13.98 -19.79 8.26
CA GLY A 271 12.77 -19.87 7.44
C GLY A 271 13.01 -19.52 5.96
N GLU A 272 11.97 -19.64 5.15
CA GLU A 272 12.02 -19.28 3.72
C GLU A 272 12.30 -17.78 3.46
N GLU A 273 12.31 -16.92 4.49
CA GLU A 273 12.52 -15.47 4.34
C GLU A 273 13.93 -15.13 3.84
N CYS A 274 14.96 -15.89 4.25
CA CYS A 274 16.32 -15.69 3.75
C CYS A 274 16.47 -16.16 2.29
N GLU A 275 15.74 -17.19 1.87
CA GLU A 275 15.69 -17.65 0.48
C GLU A 275 14.94 -16.68 -0.45
N MET A 276 13.95 -15.94 0.06
CA MET A 276 13.27 -14.90 -0.73
C MET A 276 14.20 -13.74 -1.09
N GLU A 277 15.13 -13.37 -0.21
CA GLU A 277 16.15 -12.34 -0.50
C GLU A 277 17.23 -12.85 -1.47
N ASP A 278 17.65 -14.11 -1.36
CA ASP A 278 18.59 -14.72 -2.30
C ASP A 278 17.97 -14.91 -3.70
N PHE A 279 16.68 -15.24 -3.80
CA PHE A 279 15.96 -15.29 -5.08
C PHE A 279 15.86 -13.91 -5.75
N ARG A 280 15.57 -12.87 -4.94
CA ARG A 280 15.61 -11.46 -5.38
C ARG A 280 17.00 -11.08 -5.90
N MET A 281 18.07 -11.45 -5.19
CA MET A 281 19.44 -11.16 -5.63
C MET A 281 19.85 -11.98 -6.87
N GLN A 282 19.42 -13.23 -7.02
CA GLN A 282 19.73 -14.03 -8.20
C GLN A 282 19.07 -13.47 -9.46
N GLU A 283 17.80 -13.04 -9.40
CA GLU A 283 17.15 -12.35 -10.53
C GLU A 283 17.81 -11.00 -10.86
N GLU A 284 18.36 -10.30 -9.87
CA GLU A 284 19.07 -9.03 -10.08
C GLU A 284 20.38 -9.18 -10.86
N THR A 285 20.94 -10.39 -11.00
CA THR A 285 22.19 -10.66 -11.73
C THR A 285 22.01 -11.07 -13.18
N LEU A 286 20.77 -11.27 -13.66
CA LEU A 286 20.53 -11.70 -15.03
C LEU A 286 21.07 -10.67 -16.03
N THR A 287 21.82 -11.17 -17.00
CA THR A 287 22.28 -10.41 -18.17
C THR A 287 21.09 -10.08 -19.08
N GLU A 288 21.22 -9.04 -19.90
CA GLU A 288 20.18 -8.68 -20.88
C GLU A 288 19.89 -9.81 -21.86
N ALA A 289 20.90 -10.61 -22.20
CA ALA A 289 20.77 -11.80 -23.03
C ALA A 289 19.93 -12.89 -22.36
N GLU A 290 20.16 -13.17 -21.08
CA GLU A 290 19.37 -14.16 -20.32
C GLU A 290 17.92 -13.72 -20.15
N LEU A 291 17.68 -12.44 -19.86
CA LEU A 291 16.32 -11.88 -19.83
C LEU A 291 15.65 -12.09 -21.19
N LYS A 292 16.27 -11.67 -22.29
CA LYS A 292 15.71 -11.87 -23.64
C LYS A 292 15.43 -13.34 -23.96
N ASN A 293 16.23 -14.26 -23.44
CA ASN A 293 15.99 -15.70 -23.59
C ASN A 293 14.78 -16.15 -22.77
N LYS A 294 14.65 -15.73 -21.51
CA LYS A 294 13.45 -15.98 -20.68
C LYS A 294 12.19 -15.40 -21.29
N GLU A 295 12.27 -14.20 -21.87
CA GLU A 295 11.15 -13.56 -22.58
C GLU A 295 10.65 -14.43 -23.73
N LYS A 296 11.59 -14.91 -24.55
CA LYS A 296 11.30 -15.81 -25.68
C LYS A 296 10.75 -17.15 -25.22
N ALA A 297 11.27 -17.68 -24.11
CA ALA A 297 10.77 -18.92 -23.52
C ALA A 297 9.33 -18.74 -23.04
N LEU A 298 9.05 -17.71 -22.24
CA LEU A 298 7.71 -17.36 -21.79
C LEU A 298 6.74 -17.16 -22.96
N MET A 299 7.14 -16.41 -23.99
CA MET A 299 6.32 -16.20 -25.20
C MET A 299 5.98 -17.51 -25.91
N ARG A 300 6.92 -18.45 -25.98
CA ARG A 300 6.67 -19.77 -26.58
C ARG A 300 5.65 -20.53 -25.76
N THR A 301 5.84 -20.59 -24.43
CA THR A 301 4.95 -21.32 -23.53
C THR A 301 3.54 -20.72 -23.50
N LEU A 302 3.41 -19.39 -23.49
CA LEU A 302 2.10 -18.73 -23.48
C LEU A 302 1.34 -18.86 -24.82
N ASN A 303 2.07 -18.90 -25.94
CA ASN A 303 1.49 -19.09 -27.28
C ASN A 303 1.28 -20.56 -27.66
N ASP A 304 1.66 -21.51 -26.81
CA ASP A 304 1.49 -22.93 -27.10
C ASP A 304 0.02 -23.35 -26.98
N THR A 305 -0.77 -22.98 -27.99
CA THR A 305 -2.23 -23.19 -28.02
C THR A 305 -2.63 -24.49 -28.70
N GLN A 306 -1.74 -25.12 -29.47
CA GLN A 306 -2.07 -26.32 -30.24
C GLN A 306 -2.44 -27.50 -29.34
N ASP A 307 -1.77 -27.63 -28.19
CA ASP A 307 -2.07 -28.69 -27.24
C ASP A 307 -3.31 -28.38 -26.38
N MET A 308 -3.77 -27.12 -26.34
CA MET A 308 -4.88 -26.72 -25.48
C MET A 308 -6.27 -27.06 -26.04
N THR A 309 -6.44 -27.29 -27.35
CA THR A 309 -7.78 -27.55 -27.92
C THR A 309 -8.40 -28.88 -27.50
N GLN A 310 -7.60 -29.77 -26.90
CA GLN A 310 -8.08 -31.04 -26.33
C GLN A 310 -8.48 -30.91 -24.85
N LEU A 311 -8.13 -29.79 -24.23
CA LEU A 311 -8.39 -29.52 -22.82
C LEU A 311 -9.79 -28.95 -22.63
N THR A 312 -10.38 -29.20 -21.47
CA THR A 312 -11.54 -28.43 -21.01
C THR A 312 -11.15 -26.96 -20.79
N THR A 313 -12.13 -26.05 -20.79
CA THR A 313 -11.88 -24.63 -20.53
C THR A 313 -11.13 -24.38 -19.23
N LEU A 314 -11.46 -25.13 -18.17
CA LEU A 314 -10.79 -25.00 -16.87
C LEU A 314 -9.34 -25.48 -16.89
N GLU A 315 -9.06 -26.60 -17.58
CA GLU A 315 -7.70 -27.11 -17.78
C GLU A 315 -6.86 -26.14 -18.63
N ALA A 316 -7.44 -25.56 -19.69
CA ALA A 316 -6.79 -24.53 -20.48
C ALA A 316 -6.44 -23.29 -19.65
N LEU A 317 -7.34 -22.86 -18.75
CA LEU A 317 -7.08 -21.75 -17.83
C LEU A 317 -5.96 -22.10 -16.85
N GLN A 318 -5.98 -23.31 -16.27
CA GLN A 318 -4.91 -23.78 -15.39
C GLN A 318 -3.57 -23.83 -16.11
N HIS A 319 -3.54 -24.30 -17.36
CA HIS A 319 -2.36 -24.32 -18.20
C HIS A 319 -1.81 -22.91 -18.43
N GLN A 320 -2.67 -21.95 -18.83
CA GLN A 320 -2.28 -20.55 -19.03
C GLN A 320 -1.73 -19.90 -17.77
N VAL A 321 -2.35 -20.14 -16.60
CA VAL A 321 -1.85 -19.62 -15.32
C VAL A 321 -0.49 -20.23 -14.98
N ARG A 322 -0.28 -21.53 -15.19
CA ARG A 322 1.04 -22.18 -14.98
C ARG A 322 2.10 -21.66 -15.94
N ALA A 323 1.78 -21.53 -17.22
CA ALA A 323 2.64 -20.95 -18.24
C ALA A 323 3.10 -19.54 -17.87
N PHE A 324 2.23 -18.75 -17.24
CA PHE A 324 2.56 -17.40 -16.76
C PHE A 324 3.74 -17.37 -15.78
N PHE A 325 3.89 -18.42 -14.97
CA PHE A 325 4.93 -18.51 -13.92
C PHE A 325 6.09 -19.43 -14.29
N SER A 326 6.13 -20.01 -15.50
CA SER A 326 7.16 -20.99 -15.89
C SER A 326 8.58 -20.41 -15.87
N GLU A 327 8.71 -19.11 -16.10
CA GLU A 327 10.00 -18.39 -16.12
C GLU A 327 10.30 -17.60 -14.83
N GLY A 328 9.48 -17.79 -13.79
CA GLY A 328 9.60 -17.13 -12.49
C GLY A 328 8.63 -15.97 -12.27
N ALA A 329 8.54 -15.52 -11.01
CA ALA A 329 7.59 -14.51 -10.57
C ALA A 329 7.84 -13.13 -11.18
N ALA A 330 9.09 -12.73 -11.43
CA ALA A 330 9.37 -11.46 -12.08
C ALA A 330 8.83 -11.42 -13.52
N CYS A 331 9.11 -12.46 -14.31
CA CYS A 331 8.59 -12.64 -15.68
C CYS A 331 7.06 -12.59 -15.69
N ALA A 332 6.43 -13.31 -14.76
CA ALA A 332 4.98 -13.27 -14.57
C ALA A 332 4.50 -11.84 -14.28
N SER A 333 5.09 -11.14 -13.30
CA SER A 333 4.67 -9.78 -12.92
C SER A 333 4.70 -8.81 -14.09
N MET A 334 5.71 -8.94 -14.94
CA MET A 334 5.88 -8.11 -16.13
C MET A 334 4.82 -8.40 -17.18
N ALA A 335 4.64 -9.68 -17.53
CA ALA A 335 3.58 -10.10 -18.44
C ALA A 335 2.20 -9.66 -17.94
N TYR A 336 1.98 -9.71 -16.61
CA TYR A 336 0.74 -9.28 -15.99
C TYR A 336 0.47 -7.78 -16.16
N VAL A 337 1.46 -6.91 -15.96
CA VAL A 337 1.28 -5.45 -16.16
C VAL A 337 0.83 -5.15 -17.59
N HIS A 338 1.48 -5.77 -18.57
CA HIS A 338 1.13 -5.60 -19.98
C HIS A 338 -0.24 -6.17 -20.32
N LEU A 339 -0.55 -7.37 -19.81
CA LEU A 339 -1.89 -7.96 -19.87
C LEU A 339 -2.94 -7.01 -19.33
N HIS A 340 -2.72 -6.52 -18.12
CA HIS A 340 -3.63 -5.67 -17.40
C HIS A 340 -3.92 -4.37 -18.17
N THR A 341 -2.87 -3.66 -18.59
CA THR A 341 -3.00 -2.42 -19.38
C THR A 341 -3.68 -2.67 -20.71
N LYS A 342 -3.26 -3.71 -21.46
CA LYS A 342 -3.82 -3.97 -22.79
C LYS A 342 -5.27 -4.40 -22.74
N LEU A 343 -5.66 -5.28 -21.83
CA LEU A 343 -7.06 -5.69 -21.68
C LEU A 343 -7.99 -4.54 -21.33
N LEU A 344 -7.48 -3.48 -20.67
CA LEU A 344 -8.27 -2.29 -20.36
C LEU A 344 -8.31 -1.27 -21.49
N GLU A 345 -7.21 -1.12 -22.23
CA GLU A 345 -7.12 -0.19 -23.36
C GLU A 345 -7.78 -0.71 -24.62
N SER A 346 -7.68 -2.02 -24.87
CA SER A 346 -8.15 -2.63 -26.11
C SER A 346 -9.65 -2.90 -26.05
N GLY A 347 -10.41 -2.32 -26.97
CA GLY A 347 -11.74 -2.82 -27.33
C GLY A 347 -11.69 -4.14 -28.12
N ASP A 348 -10.48 -4.60 -28.47
CA ASP A 348 -10.26 -5.76 -29.32
C ASP A 348 -10.57 -7.06 -28.59
N SER A 349 -11.30 -7.96 -29.26
CA SER A 349 -11.60 -9.30 -28.73
C SER A 349 -10.37 -10.20 -28.62
N ARG A 350 -9.28 -9.87 -29.34
CA ARG A 350 -8.02 -10.61 -29.32
C ARG A 350 -6.82 -9.67 -29.24
N PRO A 351 -6.52 -9.11 -28.06
CA PRO A 351 -5.42 -8.17 -27.92
C PRO A 351 -4.07 -8.83 -28.19
N MET A 352 -3.24 -8.14 -28.97
CA MET A 352 -1.85 -8.51 -29.18
C MET A 352 -0.98 -7.85 -28.11
N ILE A 353 -0.26 -8.66 -27.34
CA ILE A 353 0.53 -8.20 -26.20
C ILE A 353 2.00 -8.46 -26.47
N GLY A 354 2.72 -7.37 -26.73
CA GLY A 354 4.16 -7.39 -26.95
C GLY A 354 4.92 -7.60 -25.64
N LEU A 355 5.76 -8.64 -25.57
CA LEU A 355 6.71 -8.83 -24.45
C LEU A 355 8.10 -8.24 -24.74
N SER A 356 8.39 -7.89 -26.01
CA SER A 356 9.68 -7.33 -26.45
C SER A 356 10.13 -6.09 -25.68
N GLY A 357 11.26 -6.22 -24.98
CA GLY A 357 11.92 -5.10 -24.28
C GLY A 357 11.27 -4.74 -22.95
N VAL A 358 10.30 -5.54 -22.52
CA VAL A 358 9.60 -5.38 -21.25
C VAL A 358 10.53 -5.74 -20.10
N LEU A 359 11.27 -6.86 -20.21
CA LEU A 359 12.15 -7.31 -19.13
C LEU A 359 13.25 -6.31 -18.80
N GLY A 360 13.78 -5.60 -19.80
CA GLY A 360 14.80 -4.57 -19.59
C GLY A 360 14.28 -3.33 -18.83
N LYS A 361 13.08 -2.85 -19.17
CA LYS A 361 12.44 -1.72 -18.48
C LYS A 361 11.95 -2.11 -17.11
N ALA A 362 11.32 -3.27 -17.00
CA ALA A 362 10.75 -3.72 -15.75
C ALA A 362 11.79 -4.29 -14.78
N ARG A 363 13.01 -4.63 -15.19
CA ARG A 363 14.14 -4.74 -14.24
C ARG A 363 14.35 -3.42 -13.46
N ASN A 364 14.25 -2.28 -14.13
CA ASN A 364 14.42 -0.97 -13.49
C ASN A 364 13.20 -0.55 -12.66
N GLU A 365 12.00 -1.06 -12.98
CA GLU A 365 10.78 -0.80 -12.21
C GLU A 365 10.56 -1.80 -11.06
N ALA A 366 10.96 -3.06 -11.21
CA ALA A 366 10.95 -4.10 -10.16
C ALA A 366 11.93 -3.75 -9.04
N LYS A 367 13.06 -3.11 -9.35
CA LYS A 367 13.93 -2.49 -8.33
C LYS A 367 13.23 -1.39 -7.51
N LYS A 368 12.11 -0.85 -8.00
CA LYS A 368 11.36 0.25 -7.36
C LYS A 368 10.00 -0.19 -6.80
N ARG A 369 9.53 -1.41 -7.10
CA ARG A 369 8.20 -1.89 -6.73
C ARG A 369 8.29 -3.32 -6.21
N GLU A 370 7.64 -3.59 -5.09
CA GLU A 370 7.34 -4.97 -4.67
C GLU A 370 6.64 -5.71 -5.82
N TYR A 371 6.98 -7.00 -6.01
CA TYR A 371 6.45 -7.75 -7.14
C TYR A 371 4.93 -7.82 -7.01
N CYS A 372 4.20 -7.61 -8.11
CA CYS A 372 2.74 -7.50 -8.02
C CYS A 372 2.08 -8.78 -7.47
N PHE A 373 2.76 -9.94 -7.53
CA PHE A 373 2.25 -11.21 -6.99
C PHE A 373 2.55 -11.45 -5.51
N ASP A 374 3.20 -10.50 -4.84
CA ASP A 374 3.27 -10.44 -3.38
C ASP A 374 1.94 -9.90 -2.80
N ASP A 375 1.10 -9.27 -3.63
CA ASP A 375 -0.24 -8.82 -3.26
C ASP A 375 -1.28 -9.96 -3.37
N LEU A 376 -2.09 -10.09 -2.31
CA LEU A 376 -3.18 -11.05 -2.17
C LEU A 376 -4.18 -10.99 -3.34
N PHE A 377 -4.39 -9.80 -3.92
CA PHE A 377 -5.39 -9.60 -4.96
C PHE A 377 -4.93 -9.98 -6.37
N THR A 378 -3.64 -9.88 -6.66
CA THR A 378 -3.11 -10.01 -8.02
C THR A 378 -3.31 -11.41 -8.58
N ALA A 379 -3.19 -12.44 -7.73
CA ALA A 379 -3.44 -13.83 -8.10
C ALA A 379 -4.84 -14.02 -8.68
N GLY A 380 -5.88 -13.64 -7.92
CA GLY A 380 -7.26 -13.77 -8.40
C GLY A 380 -7.58 -12.81 -9.54
N ARG A 381 -6.92 -11.64 -9.60
CA ARG A 381 -7.08 -10.70 -10.71
C ARG A 381 -6.55 -11.26 -12.02
N LEU A 382 -5.36 -11.85 -12.04
CA LEU A 382 -4.82 -12.56 -13.21
C LEU A 382 -5.79 -13.62 -13.71
N VAL A 383 -6.19 -14.54 -12.82
CA VAL A 383 -7.09 -15.66 -13.20
C VAL A 383 -8.42 -15.14 -13.75
N THR A 384 -9.01 -14.15 -13.08
CA THR A 384 -10.29 -13.56 -13.50
C THR A 384 -10.18 -12.82 -14.83
N GLN A 385 -9.07 -12.09 -15.06
CA GLN A 385 -8.82 -11.40 -16.34
C GLN A 385 -8.57 -12.37 -17.50
N LEU A 386 -7.90 -13.49 -17.24
CA LEU A 386 -7.75 -14.55 -18.24
C LEU A 386 -9.09 -15.24 -18.53
N ALA A 387 -9.90 -15.53 -17.53
CA ALA A 387 -11.16 -16.25 -17.70
C ALA A 387 -12.32 -15.41 -18.24
N ALA A 388 -12.32 -14.10 -18.03
CA ALA A 388 -13.50 -13.31 -18.36
C ALA A 388 -13.58 -12.90 -19.83
N PRO A 389 -14.79 -12.70 -20.36
CA PRO A 389 -14.97 -12.13 -21.69
C PRO A 389 -14.47 -10.69 -21.72
N GLN A 390 -13.93 -10.27 -22.87
CA GLN A 390 -13.36 -8.92 -23.04
C GLN A 390 -14.35 -7.80 -22.67
N SER A 391 -15.64 -8.00 -22.96
CA SER A 391 -16.72 -7.06 -22.63
C SER A 391 -16.88 -6.79 -21.14
N ARG A 392 -16.42 -7.68 -20.26
CA ARG A 392 -16.52 -7.55 -18.79
C ARG A 392 -15.23 -7.07 -18.12
N MET A 393 -14.16 -6.77 -18.89
CA MET A 393 -12.86 -6.41 -18.31
C MET A 393 -12.93 -5.18 -17.41
N LYS A 394 -13.72 -4.18 -17.80
CA LYS A 394 -13.92 -2.97 -17.00
C LYS A 394 -14.60 -3.28 -15.67
N ASP A 395 -15.72 -4.01 -15.68
CA ASP A 395 -16.46 -4.36 -14.47
C ASP A 395 -15.61 -5.18 -13.50
N ILE A 396 -14.82 -6.10 -14.02
CA ILE A 396 -13.89 -6.91 -13.24
C ILE A 396 -12.84 -6.02 -12.60
N ASN A 397 -12.22 -5.15 -13.41
CA ASN A 397 -11.22 -4.22 -12.93
C ASN A 397 -11.76 -3.29 -11.84
N ASP A 398 -12.95 -2.73 -12.04
CA ASP A 398 -13.60 -1.84 -11.09
C ASP A 398 -13.93 -2.60 -9.78
N SER A 399 -14.26 -3.89 -9.86
CA SER A 399 -14.48 -4.74 -8.68
C SER A 399 -13.20 -4.95 -7.86
N PHE A 400 -12.06 -5.16 -8.52
CA PHE A 400 -10.75 -5.25 -7.86
C PHE A 400 -10.25 -3.91 -7.34
N ALA A 401 -10.52 -2.82 -8.06
CA ALA A 401 -10.11 -1.47 -7.67
C ALA A 401 -10.77 -0.99 -6.35
N LYS A 402 -11.91 -1.59 -5.98
CA LYS A 402 -12.53 -1.35 -4.66
C LYS A 402 -11.70 -1.88 -3.49
N GLY A 403 -10.76 -2.79 -3.73
CA GLY A 403 -9.90 -3.36 -2.70
C GLY A 403 -10.67 -4.06 -1.57
N ILE A 404 -10.13 -3.95 -0.36
CA ILE A 404 -10.77 -4.44 0.88
C ILE A 404 -11.97 -3.52 1.18
N PRO A 405 -13.18 -4.07 1.36
CA PRO A 405 -14.36 -3.28 1.70
C PRO A 405 -14.18 -2.57 3.04
N THR A 406 -14.70 -1.35 3.12
CA THR A 406 -14.80 -0.61 4.37
C THR A 406 -15.81 -1.24 5.32
N PHE A 407 -15.70 -0.93 6.63
CA PHE A 407 -16.70 -1.35 7.62
C PHE A 407 -18.13 -0.98 7.20
N GLU A 408 -18.31 0.24 6.68
CA GLU A 408 -19.61 0.73 6.23
C GLU A 408 -20.17 -0.09 5.06
N GLU A 409 -19.31 -0.47 4.10
CA GLU A 409 -19.71 -1.31 2.96
C GLU A 409 -20.10 -2.72 3.41
N MET A 410 -19.32 -3.34 4.30
CA MET A 410 -19.64 -4.67 4.85
C MET A 410 -20.92 -4.65 5.69
N TYR A 411 -21.18 -3.56 6.42
CA TYR A 411 -22.41 -3.42 7.19
C TYR A 411 -23.64 -3.27 6.30
N LYS A 412 -23.51 -2.54 5.18
CA LYS A 412 -24.60 -2.33 4.21
C LYS A 412 -24.82 -3.51 3.26
N THR A 413 -23.77 -4.28 3.00
CA THR A 413 -23.78 -5.37 2.03
C THR A 413 -23.75 -6.70 2.76
N PRO A 414 -24.80 -7.54 2.66
CA PRO A 414 -24.80 -8.87 3.24
C PRO A 414 -23.57 -9.67 2.79
N SER A 415 -23.04 -10.49 3.70
CA SER A 415 -21.99 -11.45 3.33
C SER A 415 -22.53 -12.38 2.24
N GLY A 416 -21.73 -12.59 1.21
CA GLY A 416 -22.00 -13.57 0.16
C GLY A 416 -21.96 -15.00 0.70
N SER A 417 -22.69 -15.89 0.03
CA SER A 417 -22.73 -17.32 0.33
C SER A 417 -21.84 -18.07 -0.66
N LEU A 418 -20.69 -18.56 -0.20
CA LEU A 418 -19.82 -19.38 -1.06
C LEU A 418 -20.53 -20.70 -1.41
N TRP A 419 -21.33 -21.21 -0.47
CA TRP A 419 -22.16 -22.40 -0.68
C TRP A 419 -23.11 -22.27 -1.86
N GLU A 420 -23.86 -21.19 -1.96
CA GLU A 420 -24.81 -20.97 -3.06
C GLU A 420 -24.08 -20.85 -4.41
N ALA A 421 -23.00 -20.06 -4.46
CA ALA A 421 -22.20 -19.88 -5.66
C ALA A 421 -21.56 -21.19 -6.13
N CYS A 422 -20.96 -21.97 -5.22
CA CYS A 422 -20.37 -23.26 -5.53
C CYS A 422 -21.43 -24.30 -5.92
N THR A 423 -22.60 -24.30 -5.28
CA THR A 423 -23.69 -25.23 -5.62
C THR A 423 -24.19 -24.95 -7.04
N LYS A 424 -24.33 -23.68 -7.42
CA LYS A 424 -24.69 -23.29 -8.79
C LYS A 424 -23.61 -23.74 -9.78
N ALA A 425 -22.35 -23.35 -9.55
CA ALA A 425 -21.23 -23.71 -10.40
C ALA A 425 -21.03 -25.24 -10.53
N TYR A 426 -21.25 -25.99 -9.45
CA TYR A 426 -21.21 -27.45 -9.44
C TYR A 426 -22.28 -28.06 -10.35
N LYS A 427 -23.51 -27.55 -10.32
CA LYS A 427 -24.59 -27.99 -11.21
C LYS A 427 -24.28 -27.64 -12.66
N ASP A 428 -23.75 -26.45 -12.91
CA ASP A 428 -23.41 -25.97 -14.25
C ASP A 428 -22.21 -26.72 -14.86
N ALA A 429 -21.28 -27.21 -14.03
CA ALA A 429 -20.17 -28.05 -14.47
C ALA A 429 -20.60 -29.48 -14.88
N GLN A 430 -21.76 -29.95 -14.41
CA GLN A 430 -22.29 -31.27 -14.78
C GLN A 430 -22.96 -31.26 -16.16
N VAL A 431 -23.15 -32.46 -16.70
CA VAL A 431 -23.94 -32.68 -17.92
C VAL A 431 -25.39 -32.28 -17.64
N PRO A 432 -26.07 -31.51 -18.53
CA PRO A 432 -25.68 -31.20 -19.91
C PRO A 432 -24.92 -29.87 -20.10
N ASN A 433 -24.82 -29.02 -19.08
CA ASN A 433 -24.35 -27.64 -19.23
C ASN A 433 -22.85 -27.56 -19.53
N GLN A 434 -22.04 -28.44 -18.92
CA GLN A 434 -20.57 -28.50 -19.09
C GLN A 434 -19.89 -27.12 -19.04
N ALA A 435 -20.42 -26.20 -18.23
CA ALA A 435 -19.96 -24.83 -18.17
C ALA A 435 -18.85 -24.67 -17.12
N THR A 436 -17.88 -23.80 -17.41
CA THR A 436 -16.85 -23.42 -16.44
C THR A 436 -17.24 -22.09 -15.78
N THR A 437 -17.09 -22.04 -14.46
CA THR A 437 -17.36 -20.85 -13.63
C THR A 437 -16.13 -20.51 -12.79
N ILE A 438 -15.75 -19.24 -12.80
CA ILE A 438 -14.71 -18.70 -11.91
C ILE A 438 -15.37 -17.91 -10.79
N LEU A 439 -15.04 -18.26 -9.55
CA LEU A 439 -15.48 -17.58 -8.33
C LEU A 439 -14.28 -16.89 -7.71
N ASN A 440 -14.26 -15.57 -7.72
CA ASN A 440 -13.28 -14.82 -6.95
C ASN A 440 -13.85 -14.50 -5.55
N VAL A 441 -13.17 -14.97 -4.52
CA VAL A 441 -13.61 -14.95 -3.13
C VAL A 441 -12.67 -14.08 -2.30
N LEU A 442 -13.23 -13.04 -1.69
CA LEU A 442 -12.57 -12.23 -0.68
C LEU A 442 -13.21 -12.54 0.68
N LEU A 443 -12.42 -13.08 1.60
CA LEU A 443 -12.76 -13.26 3.01
C LEU A 443 -12.08 -12.16 3.83
N VAL A 444 -12.85 -11.47 4.64
CA VAL A 444 -12.38 -10.44 5.56
C VAL A 444 -12.89 -10.75 6.96
N ASP A 445 -11.99 -10.79 7.93
CA ASP A 445 -12.39 -10.92 9.33
C ASP A 445 -12.99 -9.62 9.87
N LEU A 446 -14.20 -9.69 10.42
CA LEU A 446 -14.94 -8.53 10.93
C LEU A 446 -14.27 -7.88 12.14
N HIS A 447 -13.60 -8.66 12.99
CA HIS A 447 -12.97 -8.12 14.20
C HIS A 447 -11.80 -7.20 13.83
N SER A 448 -11.02 -7.60 12.84
CA SER A 448 -9.90 -6.80 12.35
C SER A 448 -10.26 -5.40 11.89
N ILE A 449 -11.46 -5.24 11.31
CA ILE A 449 -11.94 -3.95 10.82
C ILE A 449 -12.55 -3.11 11.96
N GLN A 450 -13.19 -3.75 12.93
CA GLN A 450 -13.76 -3.05 14.10
C GLN A 450 -12.68 -2.45 14.99
N ASP A 451 -11.61 -3.21 15.25
CA ASP A 451 -10.59 -2.82 16.24
C ASP A 451 -9.51 -1.92 15.66
N CYS A 452 -9.53 -1.65 14.34
CA CYS A 452 -8.49 -0.88 13.64
C CYS A 452 -7.06 -1.38 13.97
N ARG A 453 -6.90 -2.67 14.26
CA ARG A 453 -5.62 -3.31 14.56
C ARG A 453 -5.11 -4.05 13.32
N PRO A 454 -4.36 -3.38 12.43
CA PRO A 454 -3.93 -3.97 11.16
C PRO A 454 -2.95 -5.15 11.32
N LYS A 455 -2.33 -5.31 12.49
CA LYS A 455 -1.29 -6.33 12.71
C LYS A 455 -1.81 -7.76 12.75
N ALA A 456 -3.10 -7.97 13.00
CA ALA A 456 -3.71 -9.29 13.16
C ALA A 456 -4.98 -9.47 12.30
N SER A 457 -5.08 -8.76 11.17
CA SER A 457 -6.25 -8.86 10.30
C SER A 457 -6.17 -10.07 9.39
N LEU A 458 -7.11 -11.01 9.53
CA LEU A 458 -7.24 -12.11 8.58
C LEU A 458 -7.99 -11.61 7.34
N THR A 459 -7.24 -11.36 6.26
CA THR A 459 -7.80 -11.10 4.92
C THR A 459 -7.25 -12.16 3.98
N VAL A 460 -8.15 -12.91 3.35
CA VAL A 460 -7.79 -13.98 2.40
C VAL A 460 -8.49 -13.70 1.08
N HIS A 461 -7.73 -13.76 0.00
CA HIS A 461 -8.26 -13.62 -1.34
C HIS A 461 -7.82 -14.82 -2.18
N PHE A 462 -8.79 -15.55 -2.70
CA PHE A 462 -8.55 -16.73 -3.53
C PHE A 462 -9.58 -16.82 -4.64
N THR A 463 -9.24 -17.57 -5.68
CA THR A 463 -10.11 -17.81 -6.83
C THR A 463 -10.32 -19.30 -6.98
N LEU A 464 -11.58 -19.71 -7.14
CA LEU A 464 -11.96 -21.08 -7.47
C LEU A 464 -12.34 -21.15 -8.94
N GLY A 465 -11.84 -22.15 -9.64
CA GLY A 465 -12.35 -22.54 -10.94
C GLY A 465 -13.10 -23.85 -10.80
N ILE A 466 -14.33 -23.91 -11.30
CA ILE A 466 -15.21 -25.08 -11.24
C ILE A 466 -15.72 -25.32 -12.66
N GLY A 467 -15.53 -26.52 -13.19
CA GLY A 467 -15.92 -26.83 -14.57
C GLY A 467 -15.94 -28.33 -14.83
N PRO A 468 -16.14 -28.73 -16.10
CA PRO A 468 -16.00 -30.12 -16.50
C PRO A 468 -14.61 -30.64 -16.08
N GLY A 469 -14.55 -31.85 -15.53
CA GLY A 469 -13.30 -32.47 -15.10
C GLY A 469 -12.91 -32.20 -13.64
N GLY A 470 -13.43 -31.15 -13.00
CA GLY A 470 -13.18 -30.91 -11.56
C GLY A 470 -13.18 -29.46 -11.13
N TRP A 471 -12.38 -29.16 -10.11
CA TRP A 471 -12.19 -27.81 -9.60
C TRP A 471 -10.75 -27.58 -9.16
N CYS A 472 -10.31 -26.33 -9.18
CA CYS A 472 -9.01 -25.94 -8.65
C CYS A 472 -9.09 -24.59 -7.95
N ARG A 473 -8.04 -24.25 -7.20
CA ARG A 473 -7.93 -23.03 -6.41
C ARG A 473 -6.62 -22.32 -6.73
N TRP A 474 -6.68 -21.01 -6.91
CA TRP A 474 -5.51 -20.13 -6.99
C TRP A 474 -5.58 -19.10 -5.87
N GLN A 475 -4.47 -18.88 -5.19
CA GLN A 475 -4.38 -17.86 -4.15
C GLN A 475 -2.95 -17.34 -4.07
N GLY A 476 -2.81 -16.06 -3.71
CA GLY A 476 -1.62 -15.56 -3.05
C GLY A 476 -1.93 -15.51 -1.56
N VAL A 477 -1.01 -15.96 -0.72
CA VAL A 477 -1.08 -15.74 0.73
C VAL A 477 0.03 -14.78 1.10
N LYS A 478 -0.18 -13.97 2.13
CA LYS A 478 0.88 -13.10 2.65
C LYS A 478 2.10 -13.97 2.97
N GLY A 479 3.23 -13.70 2.32
CA GLY A 479 4.47 -14.47 2.45
C GLY A 479 4.62 -15.66 1.48
N VAL A 480 3.55 -16.09 0.81
CA VAL A 480 3.58 -17.17 -0.20
C VAL A 480 3.02 -16.67 -1.54
N PRO A 481 3.88 -16.17 -2.44
CA PRO A 481 3.47 -15.72 -3.77
C PRO A 481 2.80 -16.83 -4.60
N LEU A 482 1.91 -16.46 -5.52
CA LEU A 482 1.18 -17.41 -6.36
C LEU A 482 2.10 -18.39 -7.12
N GLY A 483 3.27 -17.95 -7.57
CA GLY A 483 4.24 -18.82 -8.24
C GLY A 483 4.74 -19.97 -7.36
N LYS A 484 5.08 -19.68 -6.09
CA LYS A 484 5.45 -20.71 -5.10
C LYS A 484 4.25 -21.62 -4.81
N TYR A 485 3.07 -21.04 -4.66
CA TYR A 485 1.83 -21.78 -4.41
C TYR A 485 1.51 -22.78 -5.55
N ILE A 486 1.73 -22.38 -6.82
CA ILE A 486 1.63 -23.26 -8.00
C ILE A 486 2.71 -24.35 -7.96
N ALA A 487 3.96 -23.99 -7.69
CA ALA A 487 5.09 -24.92 -7.65
C ALA A 487 4.91 -26.02 -6.59
N ALA A 488 4.27 -25.69 -5.47
CA ALA A 488 3.92 -26.65 -4.42
C ALA A 488 2.75 -27.59 -4.79
N GLY A 489 2.19 -27.51 -6.00
CA GLY A 489 1.07 -28.36 -6.44
C GLY A 489 -0.29 -27.94 -5.88
N ASN A 490 -0.37 -26.84 -5.14
CA ASN A 490 -1.61 -26.45 -4.46
C ASN A 490 -2.73 -25.97 -5.40
N THR A 491 -2.43 -25.76 -6.68
CA THR A 491 -3.40 -25.41 -7.73
C THR A 491 -3.87 -26.61 -8.54
N GLU A 492 -3.54 -27.85 -8.16
CA GLU A 492 -3.94 -29.06 -8.90
C GLU A 492 -5.46 -29.20 -9.06
N MET A 493 -5.85 -29.88 -10.15
CA MET A 493 -7.25 -30.20 -10.41
C MET A 493 -7.72 -31.28 -9.43
N ARG A 494 -8.77 -30.95 -8.69
CA ARG A 494 -9.39 -31.81 -7.69
C ARG A 494 -10.71 -32.34 -8.21
N GLU A 495 -11.06 -33.53 -7.76
CA GLU A 495 -12.33 -34.15 -8.10
C GLU A 495 -13.51 -33.31 -7.62
N LEU A 496 -14.50 -33.12 -8.50
CA LEU A 496 -15.69 -32.31 -8.24
C LEU A 496 -16.44 -32.77 -6.97
N LYS A 497 -16.45 -34.08 -6.68
CA LYS A 497 -17.07 -34.67 -5.48
C LYS A 497 -16.48 -34.18 -4.15
N LYS A 498 -15.26 -33.63 -4.15
CA LYS A 498 -14.59 -33.07 -2.97
C LYS A 498 -14.97 -31.61 -2.71
N LEU A 499 -15.61 -30.92 -3.68
CA LEU A 499 -15.98 -29.52 -3.56
C LEU A 499 -16.96 -29.26 -2.40
N PRO A 500 -18.05 -30.04 -2.19
CA PRO A 500 -18.98 -29.77 -1.09
C PRO A 500 -18.33 -29.84 0.30
N LYS A 501 -17.36 -30.75 0.49
CA LYS A 501 -16.58 -30.82 1.74
C LYS A 501 -15.77 -29.53 1.94
N PHE A 502 -15.00 -29.12 0.94
CA PHE A 502 -14.22 -27.88 0.99
C PHE A 502 -15.09 -26.66 1.35
N VAL A 503 -16.25 -26.53 0.71
CA VAL A 503 -17.17 -25.41 0.96
C VAL A 503 -17.76 -25.49 2.37
N ASN A 504 -18.12 -26.69 2.86
CA ASN A 504 -18.59 -26.87 4.22
C ASN A 504 -17.52 -26.49 5.24
N ASP A 505 -16.29 -26.94 5.05
CA ASP A 505 -15.16 -26.63 5.93
C ASP A 505 -14.88 -25.12 5.94
N PHE A 506 -14.99 -24.45 4.78
CA PHE A 506 -14.90 -23.00 4.66
C PHE A 506 -16.02 -22.28 5.43
N GLU A 507 -17.27 -22.69 5.26
CA GLU A 507 -18.43 -22.12 5.95
C GLU A 507 -18.34 -22.32 7.48
N MET A 508 -17.79 -23.45 7.93
CA MET A 508 -17.49 -23.68 9.34
C MET A 508 -16.39 -22.75 9.84
N PHE A 509 -15.32 -22.59 9.06
CA PHE A 509 -14.20 -21.71 9.39
C PHE A 509 -14.63 -20.25 9.56
N ILE A 510 -15.38 -19.69 8.60
CA ILE A 510 -15.82 -18.28 8.67
C ILE A 510 -16.80 -17.99 9.83
N ARG A 511 -17.44 -19.02 10.39
CA ARG A 511 -18.35 -18.89 11.54
C ARG A 511 -17.60 -18.98 12.87
N LYS A 512 -16.35 -19.46 12.89
CA LYS A 512 -15.54 -19.49 14.11
C LYS A 512 -15.35 -18.08 14.65
N LYS A 513 -15.41 -17.96 15.97
CA LYS A 513 -15.21 -16.72 16.72
C LYS A 513 -14.31 -16.98 17.92
N GLY A 514 -13.52 -15.98 18.31
CA GLY A 514 -12.64 -16.05 19.47
C GLY A 514 -11.15 -16.06 19.10
N ALA A 515 -10.32 -16.51 20.03
CA ALA A 515 -8.88 -16.61 19.80
C ALA A 515 -8.56 -17.64 18.71
N TRP A 516 -7.47 -17.42 17.97
CA TRP A 516 -6.90 -18.42 17.09
C TRP A 516 -6.49 -19.65 17.91
N ASP A 517 -7.04 -20.81 17.59
CA ASP A 517 -6.71 -22.08 18.24
C ASP A 517 -6.10 -23.07 17.23
N GLU A 518 -5.54 -24.18 17.73
CA GLU A 518 -4.95 -25.23 16.90
C GLU A 518 -5.95 -25.77 15.87
N ALA A 519 -7.22 -25.93 16.25
CA ALA A 519 -8.28 -26.37 15.36
C ALA A 519 -8.60 -25.35 14.26
N ALA A 520 -8.47 -24.04 14.51
CA ALA A 520 -8.57 -23.01 13.47
C ALA A 520 -7.37 -23.05 12.54
N SER A 521 -6.17 -23.27 13.09
CA SER A 521 -4.94 -23.43 12.32
C SER A 521 -4.97 -24.64 11.39
N GLU A 522 -5.43 -25.79 11.88
CA GLU A 522 -5.58 -27.02 11.09
C GLU A 522 -6.59 -26.82 9.95
N VAL A 523 -7.78 -26.30 10.25
CA VAL A 523 -8.81 -26.03 9.22
C VAL A 523 -8.31 -24.98 8.22
N TYR A 524 -7.60 -23.95 8.67
CA TYR A 524 -7.00 -22.96 7.77
C TYR A 524 -5.93 -23.60 6.87
N GLY A 525 -5.07 -24.45 7.44
CA GLY A 525 -4.09 -25.26 6.71
C GLY A 525 -4.73 -26.14 5.65
N ASP A 526 -5.82 -26.84 5.98
CA ASP A 526 -6.56 -27.66 5.01
C ASP A 526 -7.21 -26.80 3.90
N LEU A 527 -7.81 -25.68 4.31
CA LEU A 527 -8.51 -24.77 3.40
C LEU A 527 -7.59 -23.99 2.51
N PHE A 528 -6.38 -23.65 2.91
CA PHE A 528 -5.51 -22.74 2.17
C PHE A 528 -4.13 -23.34 1.90
N GLY A 529 -3.76 -24.50 2.43
CA GLY A 529 -2.43 -25.08 2.25
C GLY A 529 -1.32 -24.21 2.85
N VAL A 530 -1.65 -23.39 3.84
CA VAL A 530 -0.71 -22.54 4.59
C VAL A 530 -1.00 -22.72 6.06
N HIS A 531 0.00 -23.14 6.83
CA HIS A 531 -0.08 -23.17 8.28
C HIS A 531 0.46 -21.86 8.84
N PHE A 532 -0.25 -21.28 9.80
CA PHE A 532 0.35 -20.25 10.64
C PHE A 532 1.18 -20.97 11.68
N ASP A 533 2.51 -20.88 11.59
CA ASP A 533 3.37 -21.40 12.64
C ASP A 533 3.03 -20.72 13.96
N SER A 534 2.74 -21.55 14.97
CA SER A 534 2.22 -21.13 16.27
C SER A 534 3.26 -20.49 17.19
N THR A 535 4.47 -20.24 16.69
CA THR A 535 5.59 -19.76 17.51
C THR A 535 5.64 -18.25 17.62
N ASP A 536 4.92 -17.52 16.76
CA ASP A 536 4.79 -16.06 16.86
C ASP A 536 3.38 -15.66 17.34
N ASP A 537 3.20 -15.71 18.67
CA ASP A 537 2.00 -15.28 19.38
C ASP A 537 1.54 -13.85 19.00
N SER A 538 2.41 -13.03 18.41
CA SER A 538 2.10 -11.64 18.04
C SER A 538 1.31 -11.51 16.73
N ILE A 539 1.13 -12.59 15.97
CA ILE A 539 0.53 -12.58 14.62
C ILE A 539 -0.86 -13.23 14.57
N HIS A 540 -1.27 -13.96 15.61
CA HIS A 540 -2.52 -14.71 15.57
C HIS A 540 -3.77 -13.81 15.52
N PRO A 541 -4.63 -13.96 14.49
CA PRO A 541 -5.83 -13.16 14.36
C PRO A 541 -6.89 -13.60 15.38
N VAL A 542 -7.51 -12.64 16.04
CA VAL A 542 -8.75 -12.90 16.80
C VAL A 542 -9.91 -12.92 15.80
N LEU A 543 -10.63 -14.03 15.72
CA LEU A 543 -11.70 -14.25 14.76
C LEU A 543 -12.99 -13.59 15.25
N GLY A 544 -13.50 -12.60 14.52
CA GLY A 544 -14.81 -11.97 14.72
C GLY A 544 -15.95 -12.64 13.95
N GLY A 545 -15.62 -13.61 13.12
CA GLY A 545 -16.46 -14.10 12.05
C GLY A 545 -16.13 -13.43 10.72
N GLY A 546 -16.18 -14.22 9.65
CA GLY A 546 -15.83 -13.78 8.31
C GLY A 546 -16.99 -13.09 7.60
N TRP A 547 -16.69 -11.98 6.94
CA TRP A 547 -17.49 -11.42 5.87
C TRP A 547 -16.90 -11.84 4.53
N VAL A 548 -17.74 -12.34 3.64
CA VAL A 548 -17.32 -12.91 2.36
C VAL A 548 -17.89 -12.09 1.21
N ARG A 549 -17.09 -11.78 0.20
CA ARG A 549 -17.54 -11.30 -1.12
C ARG A 549 -17.20 -12.32 -2.17
N VAL A 550 -18.20 -12.72 -2.95
CA VAL A 550 -18.03 -13.63 -4.08
C VAL A 550 -18.35 -12.87 -5.36
N ASN A 551 -17.37 -12.77 -6.26
CA ASN A 551 -17.52 -12.23 -7.59
C ASN A 551 -17.48 -13.37 -8.60
N THR A 552 -18.53 -13.53 -9.39
CA THR A 552 -18.71 -14.69 -10.28
C THR A 552 -18.52 -14.31 -11.76
N VAL A 553 -17.74 -15.13 -12.48
CA VAL A 553 -17.67 -15.16 -13.95
C VAL A 553 -18.24 -16.50 -14.41
N GLU A 554 -19.50 -16.47 -14.85
CA GLU A 554 -20.24 -17.64 -15.32
C GLU A 554 -19.98 -17.90 -16.80
N ASN A 555 -20.16 -19.15 -17.22
CA ASN A 555 -20.09 -19.59 -18.62
C ASN A 555 -18.81 -19.16 -19.32
N VAL A 556 -17.68 -19.34 -18.65
CA VAL A 556 -16.35 -19.07 -19.20
C VAL A 556 -16.13 -19.99 -20.39
N GLN A 557 -15.79 -19.40 -21.53
CA GLN A 557 -15.53 -20.11 -22.77
C GLN A 557 -14.03 -20.33 -22.98
N PHE A 558 -13.68 -21.33 -23.78
CA PHE A 558 -12.27 -21.57 -24.13
C PHE A 558 -11.66 -20.34 -24.82
N GLU A 559 -12.45 -19.66 -25.66
CA GLU A 559 -12.05 -18.45 -26.37
C GLU A 559 -11.72 -17.30 -25.43
N ASP A 560 -12.37 -17.22 -24.26
CA ASP A 560 -12.07 -16.20 -23.25
C ASP A 560 -10.66 -16.42 -22.68
N VAL A 561 -10.28 -17.68 -22.46
CA VAL A 561 -8.97 -18.07 -21.92
C VAL A 561 -7.84 -17.82 -22.92
N VAL A 562 -8.05 -18.15 -24.20
CA VAL A 562 -7.03 -18.03 -25.25
C VAL A 562 -7.13 -16.73 -26.06
N LYS A 563 -7.87 -15.73 -25.57
CA LYS A 563 -8.10 -14.46 -26.31
C LYS A 563 -6.82 -13.66 -26.54
N VAL A 564 -5.81 -13.82 -25.69
CA VAL A 564 -4.58 -13.03 -25.73
C VAL A 564 -3.58 -13.65 -26.70
N LYS A 565 -3.07 -12.85 -27.64
CA LYS A 565 -1.96 -13.25 -28.50
C LYS A 565 -0.68 -12.59 -28.02
N TRP A 566 0.31 -13.38 -27.63
CA TRP A 566 1.59 -12.87 -27.16
C TRP A 566 2.54 -12.68 -28.35
N VAL A 567 3.18 -11.51 -28.48
CA VAL A 567 4.02 -11.16 -29.65
C VAL A 567 5.38 -10.58 -29.32
#